data_AF-A0AAW5ACW3-F1
#
_entry.id   AF-A0AAW5ACW3-F1
#
_cell.length_a   1.000
_cell.length_b   1.000
_cell.length_c   1.000
_cell.angle_alpha   90.00
_cell.angle_beta   90.00
_cell.angle_gamma   90.00
#
_symmetry.space_group_name_H-M   'P 1'
#
loop_
_entity.id
_entity.type
_entity.pdbx_description
1 polymer ?
#
loop_
_entity_poly.entity_id
_entity_poly.type
_entity_poly.pdbx_seq_one_letter_code
_entity_poly.pdbx_strand_id
1 'polypeptide(L)'
;MNAMQMPMNNAMPMMPMMGMPMMMATMQCEMTGDAMMCTMKPAAGMDMAMFKNYAEMMAMMMNCGMPMMMQCANLSMMCMSQDSMAMMNNMPAMNMPMGMSMPMMKCVMECTLQADGMTCKMMPMPGMSMAMMDNCCMLMKKMMNDCAMPMMMSCNGMPMMCCTC
;
A
#
# COMPACT_ATOMS: atom_id res chain seq x y z
N MET A 1 -40.14 -9.31 27.65
CA MET A 1 -38.93 -9.95 27.11
C MET A 1 -37.99 -8.84 26.63
N ASN A 2 -36.76 -8.88 27.11
CA ASN A 2 -35.80 -7.77 27.17
C ASN A 2 -35.47 -7.13 25.82
N ALA A 3 -35.82 -5.85 25.69
CA ALA A 3 -35.06 -4.90 24.89
C ALA A 3 -33.72 -4.68 25.62
N MET A 4 -32.66 -5.37 25.17
CA MET A 4 -31.30 -5.04 25.60
C MET A 4 -30.95 -3.66 25.04
N GLN A 5 -31.30 -2.63 25.82
CA GLN A 5 -30.62 -1.35 25.82
C GLN A 5 -29.15 -1.63 26.11
N MET A 6 -28.35 -1.77 25.05
CA MET A 6 -26.91 -1.69 25.18
C MET A 6 -26.58 -0.26 25.62
N PRO A 7 -25.96 -0.05 26.78
CA PRO A 7 -25.54 1.27 27.21
C PRO A 7 -24.54 1.78 26.18
N MET A 8 -24.91 2.86 25.48
CA MET A 8 -23.92 3.68 24.78
C MET A 8 -22.97 4.23 25.84
N ASN A 9 -21.91 3.48 26.09
CA ASN A 9 -20.79 3.94 26.87
C ASN A 9 -20.08 5.01 26.04
N ASN A 10 -20.49 6.26 26.25
CA ASN A 10 -19.96 7.49 25.67
C ASN A 10 -18.55 7.83 26.23
N ALA A 11 -17.73 6.80 26.50
CA ALA A 11 -16.46 6.89 27.21
C ALA A 11 -15.43 5.85 26.72
N MET A 12 -15.46 5.50 25.43
CA MET A 12 -14.21 5.11 24.79
C MET A 12 -13.62 6.42 24.26
N PRO A 13 -12.47 6.90 24.77
CA PRO A 13 -11.73 7.90 24.04
C PRO A 13 -11.49 7.26 22.68
N MET A 14 -12.17 7.77 21.65
CA MET A 14 -11.68 7.69 20.29
C MET A 14 -10.31 8.34 20.39
N MET A 15 -9.30 7.54 20.77
CA MET A 15 -7.91 7.91 20.63
C MET A 15 -7.87 8.37 19.18
N PRO A 16 -7.64 9.66 18.93
CA PRO A 16 -7.41 10.12 17.58
C PRO A 16 -6.30 9.20 17.12
N MET A 17 -6.56 8.32 16.15
CA MET A 17 -5.50 7.57 15.53
C MET A 17 -4.53 8.66 15.08
N MET A 18 -3.41 8.75 15.82
CA MET A 18 -2.48 9.87 15.78
C MET A 18 -2.29 10.22 14.33
N GLY A 19 -2.68 11.44 13.97
CA GLY A 19 -2.64 11.95 12.62
C GLY A 19 -1.20 12.05 12.16
N MET A 20 -0.61 10.92 11.79
CA MET A 20 0.59 10.91 10.99
C MET A 20 0.19 11.54 9.67
N PRO A 21 0.73 12.73 9.34
CA PRO A 21 0.40 13.37 8.09
C PRO A 21 0.79 12.43 6.97
N MET A 22 -0.14 12.19 6.06
CA MET A 22 0.12 11.39 4.88
C MET A 22 1.20 12.10 4.05
N MET A 23 2.26 11.40 3.69
CA MET A 23 3.36 12.01 2.95
C MET A 23 2.98 12.17 1.48
N MET A 24 3.05 13.40 0.97
CA MET A 24 2.79 13.69 -0.44
C MET A 24 4.02 13.38 -1.29
N ALA A 25 3.86 12.48 -2.26
CA ALA A 25 4.91 12.07 -3.18
C ALA A 25 4.49 12.15 -4.65
N THR A 26 5.47 12.09 -5.53
CA THR A 26 5.28 11.72 -6.94
C THR A 26 5.67 10.27 -7.11
N MET A 27 4.95 9.52 -7.94
CA MET A 27 5.24 8.13 -8.28
C MET A 27 5.16 7.93 -9.79
N GLN A 28 6.22 7.35 -10.33
CA GLN A 28 6.30 6.94 -11.72
C GLN A 28 6.56 5.45 -11.76
N CYS A 29 5.80 4.71 -12.57
CA CYS A 29 5.97 3.28 -12.68
C CYS A 29 6.17 2.83 -14.11
N GLU A 30 6.95 1.78 -14.32
CA GLU A 30 7.26 1.22 -15.62
C GLU A 30 7.29 -0.30 -15.54
N MET A 31 6.82 -0.98 -16.59
CA MET A 31 7.01 -2.42 -16.68
C MET A 31 8.42 -2.70 -17.18
N THR A 32 9.18 -3.44 -16.40
CA THR A 32 10.39 -4.14 -16.83
C THR A 32 10.04 -5.61 -17.05
N GLY A 33 10.82 -6.35 -17.84
CA GLY A 33 10.42 -7.66 -18.34
C GLY A 33 9.93 -8.67 -17.28
N ASP A 34 10.42 -8.56 -16.04
CA ASP A 34 10.11 -9.43 -14.92
C ASP A 34 9.30 -8.77 -13.78
N ALA A 35 9.04 -7.46 -13.84
CA ALA A 35 8.45 -6.72 -12.73
C ALA A 35 7.90 -5.36 -13.13
N MET A 36 7.09 -4.76 -12.27
CA MET A 36 6.74 -3.36 -12.35
C MET A 36 7.66 -2.57 -11.42
N MET A 37 8.41 -1.62 -11.97
CA MET A 37 9.32 -0.76 -11.21
C MET A 37 8.63 0.57 -10.95
N CYS A 38 8.47 0.95 -9.69
CA CYS A 38 7.88 2.20 -9.26
C CYS A 38 8.90 3.08 -8.55
N THR A 39 9.21 4.24 -9.10
CA THR A 39 10.05 5.25 -8.47
C THR A 39 9.18 6.32 -7.81
N MET A 40 9.38 6.50 -6.52
CA MET A 40 8.71 7.50 -5.68
C MET A 40 9.70 8.59 -5.25
N LYS A 41 9.25 9.84 -5.27
CA LYS A 41 10.00 11.01 -4.80
C LYS A 41 9.12 11.90 -3.95
N PRO A 42 9.66 12.69 -3.02
CA PRO A 42 8.87 13.71 -2.32
C PRO A 42 8.21 14.67 -3.33
N ALA A 43 6.98 15.06 -3.07
CA ALA A 43 6.32 16.10 -3.86
C ALA A 43 7.07 17.44 -3.71
N ALA A 44 6.91 18.33 -4.68
CA ALA A 44 7.55 19.65 -4.65
C ALA A 44 7.23 20.39 -3.33
N GLY A 45 8.26 20.87 -2.64
CA GLY A 45 8.12 21.54 -1.34
C GLY A 45 8.10 20.61 -0.12
N MET A 46 8.17 19.29 -0.31
CA MET A 46 8.33 18.32 0.78
C MET A 46 9.82 18.01 1.04
N ASP A 47 10.17 17.85 2.32
CA ASP A 47 11.54 17.59 2.73
C ASP A 47 11.97 16.13 2.46
N MET A 48 13.18 15.95 1.93
CA MET A 48 13.71 14.62 1.60
C MET A 48 14.04 13.80 2.84
N ALA A 49 14.48 14.41 3.94
CA ALA A 49 14.73 13.67 5.18
C ALA A 49 13.41 13.16 5.79
N MET A 50 12.35 13.96 5.71
CA MET A 50 11.00 13.50 6.03
C MET A 50 10.60 12.32 5.13
N PHE A 51 10.75 12.42 3.81
CA PHE A 51 10.45 11.32 2.89
C PHE A 51 11.18 10.03 3.26
N LYS A 52 12.48 10.10 3.60
CA LYS A 52 13.28 8.95 4.04
C LYS A 52 12.70 8.30 5.28
N ASN A 53 12.27 9.08 6.28
CA ASN A 53 11.63 8.54 7.47
C ASN A 53 10.34 7.76 7.14
N TYR A 54 9.50 8.27 6.22
CA TYR A 54 8.30 7.54 5.79
C TYR A 54 8.63 6.28 5.00
N ALA A 55 9.66 6.33 4.15
CA ALA A 55 10.13 5.16 3.40
C ALA A 55 10.72 4.08 4.31
N GLU A 56 11.51 4.46 5.32
CA GLU A 56 12.01 3.55 6.35
C GLU A 56 10.88 2.96 7.19
N MET A 57 9.89 3.77 7.56
CA MET A 57 8.71 3.30 8.28
C MET A 57 7.91 2.30 7.43
N MET A 58 7.74 2.57 6.14
CA MET A 58 7.09 1.66 5.19
C MET A 58 7.86 0.34 5.09
N ALA A 59 9.18 0.39 4.91
CA ALA A 59 10.02 -0.80 4.84
C ALA A 59 9.96 -1.60 6.14
N MET A 60 10.01 -0.94 7.31
CA MET A 60 9.87 -1.58 8.61
C MET A 60 8.54 -2.32 8.74
N MET A 61 7.43 -1.66 8.41
CA MET A 61 6.10 -2.28 8.52
C MET A 61 5.94 -3.46 7.57
N MET A 62 6.42 -3.34 6.34
CA MET A 62 6.42 -4.44 5.36
C MET A 62 7.31 -5.61 5.80
N ASN A 63 8.44 -5.34 6.43
CA ASN A 63 9.30 -6.39 7.00
C ASN A 63 8.66 -7.05 8.22
N CYS A 64 7.80 -6.34 8.95
CA CYS A 64 7.00 -6.89 10.05
C CYS A 64 5.77 -7.70 9.61
N GLY A 65 5.64 -8.07 8.34
CA GLY A 65 4.50 -8.89 7.89
C GLY A 65 3.26 -8.08 7.49
N MET A 66 3.29 -6.75 7.60
CA MET A 66 2.10 -5.94 7.36
C MET A 66 1.90 -5.70 5.86
N PRO A 67 0.70 -5.98 5.31
CA PRO A 67 0.43 -5.71 3.91
C PRO A 67 0.32 -4.20 3.68
N MET A 68 0.95 -3.75 2.60
CA MET A 68 0.74 -2.42 2.06
C MET A 68 -0.42 -2.47 1.06
N MET A 69 -1.42 -1.64 1.26
CA MET A 69 -2.51 -1.41 0.32
C MET A 69 -2.22 -0.18 -0.53
N MET A 70 -2.26 -0.35 -1.85
CA MET A 70 -2.21 0.75 -2.82
C MET A 70 -3.58 0.88 -3.47
N GLN A 71 -4.22 2.04 -3.34
CA GLN A 71 -5.57 2.30 -3.84
C GLN A 71 -5.58 3.52 -4.76
N CYS A 72 -6.09 3.35 -5.97
CA CYS A 72 -6.30 4.44 -6.92
C CYS A 72 -7.66 4.27 -7.60
N ALA A 73 -8.63 5.11 -7.20
CA ALA A 73 -10.04 4.93 -7.57
C ALA A 73 -10.53 3.50 -7.25
N ASN A 74 -10.91 2.72 -8.27
CA ASN A 74 -11.36 1.34 -8.12
C ASN A 74 -10.22 0.31 -8.18
N LEU A 75 -8.98 0.73 -8.44
CA LEU A 75 -7.82 -0.15 -8.41
C LEU A 75 -7.38 -0.32 -6.96
N SER A 76 -7.34 -1.57 -6.49
CA SER A 76 -6.81 -1.93 -5.18
C SER A 76 -5.76 -3.02 -5.31
N MET A 77 -4.54 -2.72 -4.89
CA MET A 77 -3.43 -3.66 -4.85
C MET A 77 -3.03 -3.92 -3.40
N MET A 78 -2.78 -5.17 -3.08
CA MET A 78 -2.22 -5.62 -1.82
C MET A 78 -0.80 -6.10 -2.06
N CYS A 79 0.16 -5.36 -1.52
CA CYS A 79 1.58 -5.60 -1.65
C CYS A 79 2.13 -6.16 -0.34
N MET A 80 2.96 -7.19 -0.41
CA MET A 80 3.66 -7.72 0.76
C MET A 80 5.14 -7.91 0.43
N SER A 81 6.02 -7.90 1.43
CA SER A 81 7.41 -8.31 1.22
C SER A 81 7.49 -9.81 0.90
N GLN A 82 8.58 -10.24 0.28
CA GLN A 82 8.80 -11.65 -0.04
C GLN A 82 8.82 -12.52 1.23
N ASP A 83 9.44 -12.01 2.31
CA ASP A 83 9.48 -12.67 3.62
C ASP A 83 8.08 -12.77 4.25
N SER A 84 7.27 -11.71 4.14
CA SER A 84 5.87 -11.73 4.59
C SER A 84 5.04 -12.77 3.84
N MET A 85 5.28 -12.93 2.55
CA MET A 85 4.61 -13.97 1.75
C MET A 85 5.02 -15.38 2.22
N ALA A 86 6.31 -15.60 2.48
CA ALA A 86 6.81 -16.87 2.99
C ALA A 86 6.21 -17.19 4.38
N MET A 87 6.01 -16.20 5.24
CA MET A 87 5.30 -16.36 6.50
C MET A 87 3.81 -16.65 6.31
N MET A 88 3.14 -15.99 5.36
CA MET A 88 1.72 -16.22 5.07
C MET A 88 1.46 -17.62 4.49
N ASN A 89 2.39 -18.16 3.69
CA ASN A 89 2.32 -19.53 3.19
C ASN A 89 2.56 -20.58 4.29
N ASN A 90 3.24 -20.23 5.38
CA ASN A 90 3.52 -21.12 6.51
C ASN A 90 2.55 -20.99 7.68
N MET A 91 1.72 -19.93 7.72
CA MET A 91 0.66 -19.84 8.71
C MET A 91 -0.58 -20.62 8.22
N PRO A 92 -1.10 -21.57 9.03
CA PRO A 92 -2.32 -22.31 8.68
C PRO A 92 -3.47 -21.32 8.62
N ALA A 93 -3.82 -20.87 7.41
CA ALA A 93 -4.97 -20.06 7.05
C ALA A 93 -5.57 -19.31 8.25
N MET A 94 -4.77 -18.42 8.86
CA MET A 94 -5.26 -17.69 10.01
C MET A 94 -6.33 -16.79 9.43
N ASN A 95 -7.57 -17.17 9.77
CA ASN A 95 -8.83 -16.58 9.36
C ASN A 95 -8.88 -15.14 9.83
N MET A 96 -8.06 -14.28 9.23
CA MET A 96 -8.17 -12.84 9.34
C MET A 96 -9.46 -12.48 8.60
N PRO A 97 -10.51 -12.04 9.31
CA PRO A 97 -11.75 -11.62 8.69
C PRO A 97 -11.51 -10.25 8.04
N MET A 98 -10.75 -10.24 6.95
CA MET A 98 -10.64 -9.08 6.07
C MET A 98 -11.92 -9.06 5.24
N GLY A 99 -12.92 -8.39 5.81
CA GLY A 99 -14.23 -8.19 5.23
C GLY A 99 -14.15 -7.56 3.85
N MET A 100 -15.13 -7.95 3.03
CA MET A 100 -15.46 -7.45 1.71
C MET A 100 -14.47 -7.78 0.58
N SER A 101 -14.91 -8.78 -0.17
CA SER A 101 -14.48 -9.24 -1.48
C SER A 101 -14.52 -8.14 -2.55
N MET A 102 -13.47 -7.34 -2.64
CA MET A 102 -13.02 -6.81 -3.93
C MET A 102 -11.84 -7.68 -4.39
N PRO A 103 -11.77 -8.08 -5.67
CA PRO A 103 -10.59 -8.76 -6.20
C PRO A 103 -9.38 -7.82 -6.12
N MET A 104 -8.64 -7.92 -5.03
CA MET A 104 -7.41 -7.14 -4.80
C MET A 104 -6.24 -7.84 -5.49
N MET A 105 -5.51 -7.08 -6.32
CA MET A 105 -4.32 -7.57 -6.99
C MET A 105 -3.22 -7.81 -5.96
N LYS A 106 -2.75 -9.05 -5.82
CA LYS A 106 -1.70 -9.40 -4.85
C LYS A 106 -0.31 -9.39 -5.48
N CYS A 107 0.59 -8.59 -4.93
CA CYS A 107 1.94 -8.42 -5.44
C CYS A 107 2.99 -8.57 -4.34
N VAL A 108 4.16 -9.06 -4.70
CA VAL A 108 5.38 -8.87 -3.91
C VAL A 108 5.88 -7.47 -4.18
N MET A 109 6.32 -6.75 -3.15
CA MET A 109 6.92 -5.43 -3.30
C MET A 109 8.21 -5.33 -2.48
N GLU A 110 9.29 -4.95 -3.15
CA GLU A 110 10.61 -4.75 -2.58
C GLU A 110 11.06 -3.33 -2.85
N CYS A 111 11.28 -2.56 -1.80
CA CYS A 111 11.63 -1.14 -1.91
C CYS A 111 13.07 -0.89 -1.49
N THR A 112 13.79 -0.17 -2.33
CA THR A 112 15.15 0.29 -2.07
C THR A 112 15.15 1.81 -2.00
N LEU A 113 15.59 2.35 -0.85
CA LEU A 113 15.79 3.77 -0.69
C LEU A 113 17.03 4.21 -1.47
N GLN A 114 16.89 5.27 -2.25
CA GLN A 114 17.95 5.89 -3.03
C GLN A 114 18.21 7.31 -2.51
N ALA A 115 19.23 7.98 -3.05
CA ALA A 115 19.60 9.33 -2.60
C ALA A 115 18.48 10.36 -2.87
N ASP A 116 17.76 10.19 -3.98
CA ASP A 116 16.78 11.12 -4.55
C ASP A 116 15.32 10.62 -4.49
N GLY A 117 15.08 9.51 -3.79
CA GLY A 117 13.75 8.91 -3.69
C GLY A 117 13.80 7.45 -3.24
N MET A 118 12.76 6.69 -3.56
CA MET A 118 12.65 5.26 -3.28
C MET A 118 12.21 4.55 -4.55
N THR A 119 12.84 3.44 -4.90
CA THR A 119 12.41 2.60 -6.01
C THR A 119 11.88 1.28 -5.48
N CYS A 120 10.70 0.89 -5.92
CA CYS A 120 10.07 -0.35 -5.52
C CYS A 120 9.87 -1.28 -6.72
N LYS A 121 10.38 -2.49 -6.61
CA LYS A 121 10.13 -3.59 -7.53
C LYS A 121 8.87 -4.33 -7.09
N MET A 122 7.88 -4.39 -7.95
CA MET A 122 6.64 -5.10 -7.71
C MET A 122 6.54 -6.32 -8.64
N MET A 123 6.26 -7.49 -8.10
CA MET A 123 6.15 -8.75 -8.84
C MET A 123 4.79 -9.41 -8.57
N PRO A 124 4.21 -10.14 -9.52
CA PRO A 124 2.96 -10.86 -9.26
C PRO A 124 3.17 -11.96 -8.22
N MET A 125 2.18 -12.16 -7.33
CA MET A 125 2.16 -13.32 -6.43
C MET A 125 1.75 -14.61 -7.16
N PRO A 126 2.02 -15.79 -6.57
CA PRO A 126 1.49 -17.05 -7.07
C PRO A 126 -0.02 -16.98 -7.31
N GLY A 127 -0.47 -17.38 -8.50
CA GLY A 127 -1.87 -17.25 -8.93
C GLY A 127 -2.18 -15.98 -9.74
N MET A 128 -1.21 -15.08 -9.92
CA MET A 128 -1.33 -13.89 -10.75
C MET A 128 -0.36 -13.98 -11.93
N SER A 129 -0.82 -13.62 -13.14
CA SER A 129 0.03 -13.64 -14.34
C SER A 129 0.74 -12.30 -14.54
N MET A 130 1.87 -12.32 -15.25
CA MET A 130 2.54 -11.09 -15.69
C MET A 130 1.64 -10.21 -16.57
N ALA A 131 0.75 -10.81 -17.37
CA ALA A 131 -0.22 -10.06 -18.16
C ALA A 131 -1.22 -9.28 -17.28
N MET A 132 -1.61 -9.83 -16.12
CA MET A 132 -2.45 -9.09 -15.16
C MET A 132 -1.67 -7.94 -14.51
N MET A 133 -0.38 -8.15 -14.24
CA MET A 133 0.49 -7.09 -13.71
C MET A 133 0.68 -5.94 -14.71
N ASP A 134 0.91 -6.27 -15.98
CA ASP A 134 1.03 -5.28 -17.06
C ASP A 134 -0.25 -4.45 -17.23
N ASN A 135 -1.41 -5.12 -17.23
CA ASN A 135 -2.71 -4.45 -17.23
C ASN A 135 -2.90 -3.54 -16.01
N CYS A 136 -2.42 -3.97 -14.83
CA CYS A 136 -2.46 -3.16 -13.62
C CYS A 136 -1.58 -1.91 -13.75
N CYS A 137 -0.37 -2.05 -14.29
CA CYS A 137 0.54 -0.92 -14.55
C CYS A 137 -0.08 0.08 -15.53
N MET A 138 -0.65 -0.39 -16.64
CA MET A 138 -1.34 0.45 -17.61
C MET A 138 -2.53 1.19 -16.99
N LEU A 139 -3.37 0.48 -16.23
CA LEU A 139 -4.52 1.08 -15.56
C LEU A 139 -4.09 2.12 -14.53
N MET A 140 -3.03 1.82 -13.76
CA MET A 140 -2.50 2.73 -12.78
C MET A 140 -1.96 4.01 -13.42
N LYS A 141 -1.16 3.89 -14.49
CA LYS A 141 -0.71 5.04 -15.28
C LYS A 141 -1.88 5.87 -15.79
N LYS A 142 -2.90 5.22 -16.34
CA LYS A 142 -4.10 5.91 -16.85
C LYS A 142 -4.83 6.67 -15.75
N MET A 143 -5.08 6.04 -14.61
CA MET A 143 -5.79 6.67 -13.50
C MET A 143 -5.01 7.84 -12.91
N MET A 144 -3.70 7.65 -12.71
CA MET A 144 -2.85 8.69 -12.16
C MET A 144 -2.67 9.83 -13.18
N ASN A 145 -2.21 9.56 -14.39
CA ASN A 145 -1.87 10.60 -15.38
C ASN A 145 -3.09 11.24 -16.04
N ASP A 146 -4.04 10.43 -16.52
CA ASP A 146 -5.14 10.92 -17.35
C ASP A 146 -6.32 11.40 -16.51
N CYS A 147 -6.52 10.81 -15.32
CA CYS A 147 -7.61 11.16 -14.41
C CYS A 147 -7.16 11.96 -13.18
N ALA A 148 -5.86 12.27 -13.05
CA ALA A 148 -5.28 12.98 -11.91
C ALA A 148 -5.63 12.35 -10.54
N MET A 149 -5.90 11.05 -10.51
CA MET A 149 -6.29 10.35 -9.30
C MET A 149 -5.06 10.02 -8.46
N PRO A 150 -4.99 10.45 -7.19
CA PRO A 150 -3.87 10.08 -6.33
C PRO A 150 -3.88 8.58 -6.05
N MET A 151 -2.69 8.01 -5.97
CA MET A 151 -2.45 6.68 -5.45
C MET A 151 -2.25 6.76 -3.94
N MET A 152 -3.20 6.19 -3.19
CA MET A 152 -3.19 6.15 -1.74
C MET A 152 -2.49 4.89 -1.28
N MET A 153 -1.37 5.04 -0.57
CA MET A 153 -0.62 3.95 0.03
C MET A 153 -0.90 3.93 1.53
N SER A 154 -1.32 2.76 2.03
CA SER A 154 -1.54 2.53 3.46
C SER A 154 -0.91 1.22 3.89
N CYS A 155 -0.48 1.13 5.14
CA CYS A 155 0.04 -0.10 5.71
C CYS A 155 -0.82 -0.50 6.90
N ASN A 156 -1.43 -1.70 6.84
CA ASN A 156 -2.39 -2.16 7.84
C ASN A 156 -3.51 -1.14 8.15
N GLY A 157 -4.03 -0.46 7.11
CA GLY A 157 -5.07 0.57 7.24
C GLY A 157 -4.58 1.95 7.71
N MET A 158 -3.29 2.10 8.06
CA MET A 158 -2.71 3.41 8.37
C MET A 158 -2.21 4.10 7.09
N PRO A 159 -2.66 5.33 6.80
CA PRO A 159 -2.20 6.06 5.61
C PRO A 159 -0.71 6.41 5.73
N MET A 160 0.05 6.07 4.70
CA MET A 160 1.50 6.27 4.64
C MET A 160 1.87 7.37 3.65
N MET A 161 1.43 7.23 2.40
CA MET A 161 1.78 8.14 1.31
C MET A 161 0.58 8.39 0.39
N CYS A 162 0.51 9.59 -0.16
CA CYS A 162 -0.38 9.95 -1.26
C CYS A 162 0.49 10.35 -2.44
N CYS A 163 0.49 9.50 -3.45
CA CYS A 163 1.36 9.62 -4.61
C CYS A 163 0.57 10.17 -5.80
N THR A 164 1.09 11.23 -6.40
CA THR A 164 0.61 11.81 -7.66
C THR A 164 1.65 11.58 -8.75
N CYS A 165 1.42 12.08 -9.97
CA CYS A 165 2.29 11.86 -11.13
C CYS A 165 3.45 12.86 -11.16
#